data_AF-A0A7J9BNS8-F1
#
_entry.id   AF-A0A7J9BNS8-F1
#
_cell.length_a   1.000
_cell.length_b   1.000
_cell.length_c   1.000
_cell.angle_alpha   90.00
_cell.angle_beta   90.00
_cell.angle_gamma   90.00
#
_symmetry.space_group_name_H-M   'P 1'
#
loop_
_entity.id
_entity.type
_entity.pdbx_description
1 polymer ?
#
loop_
_entity_poly.entity_id
_entity_poly.type
_entity_poly.pdbx_seq_one_letter_code
_entity_poly.pdbx_strand_id
1 'polypeptide(L)'
;PPSPHFLLVASPAQGHINPTLQFAKHLIRIGVTFINCISARSRMTKVPTAQGLPFLPFSDGYDDGFQLRDDIDHYLSELRRRGKEAISEFLTSSENEGKPVTCIVYSLFNHWATEVEPQAEETNPKRSIKLPGLPLLATRDLPSFVTALNVYRWGPSLIQEQMDILADESNPKILVNTFDALEQEALNAIENFNMIGIGPLIPSSFLNS
;
A
#
# COMPACT_ATOMS: atom_id res chain seq x y z
N PRO A 1 24.62 17.26 2.72
CA PRO A 1 23.52 16.39 2.25
C PRO A 1 22.46 17.21 1.49
N PRO A 2 21.73 16.62 0.54
CA PRO A 2 20.53 17.25 -0.01
C PRO A 2 19.45 17.41 1.07
N SER A 3 18.51 18.34 0.86
CA SER A 3 17.30 18.42 1.67
C SER A 3 16.45 17.15 1.46
N PRO A 4 15.82 16.58 2.50
CA PRO A 4 15.02 15.37 2.32
C PRO A 4 13.80 15.61 1.42
N HIS A 5 13.61 14.75 0.43
CA HIS A 5 12.48 14.78 -0.50
C HIS A 5 11.86 13.38 -0.58
N PHE A 6 10.58 13.28 -0.19
CA PHE A 6 9.83 12.04 -0.15
C PHE A 6 8.94 11.88 -1.38
N LEU A 7 9.07 10.78 -2.11
CA LEU A 7 8.10 10.36 -3.13
C LEU A 7 7.08 9.40 -2.49
N LEU A 8 5.82 9.80 -2.44
CA LEU A 8 4.73 8.99 -1.90
C LEU A 8 3.93 8.34 -3.03
N VAL A 9 3.93 7.01 -3.08
CA VAL A 9 3.17 6.21 -4.04
C VAL A 9 1.99 5.55 -3.32
N ALA A 10 0.79 5.58 -3.89
CA ALA A 10 -0.34 4.84 -3.33
C ALA A 10 -1.06 4.00 -4.40
N SER A 11 -1.52 2.81 -4.02
CA SER A 11 -2.44 1.99 -4.82
C SER A 11 -3.68 2.81 -5.21
N PRO A 12 -4.23 2.67 -6.44
CA PRO A 12 -5.32 3.50 -6.97
C PRO A 12 -6.71 3.15 -6.38
N ALA A 13 -6.77 2.83 -5.09
CA ALA A 13 -7.98 2.55 -4.34
C ALA A 13 -8.12 3.51 -3.15
N GLN A 14 -9.35 4.00 -2.91
CA GLN A 14 -9.65 5.04 -1.93
C GLN A 14 -9.16 4.71 -0.50
N GLY A 15 -9.14 3.43 -0.12
CA GLY A 15 -8.62 2.95 1.16
C GLY A 15 -7.10 3.16 1.36
N HIS A 16 -6.32 3.24 0.27
CA HIS A 16 -4.89 3.54 0.30
C HIS A 16 -4.62 5.04 0.07
N ILE A 17 -5.34 5.64 -0.87
CA ILE A 17 -5.21 7.08 -1.19
C ILE A 17 -5.46 7.96 0.05
N ASN A 18 -6.53 7.70 0.82
CA ASN A 18 -6.93 8.58 1.92
C ASN A 18 -5.91 8.61 3.10
N PRO A 19 -5.38 7.48 3.60
CA PRO A 19 -4.30 7.47 4.58
C PRO A 19 -3.01 8.10 4.05
N THR A 20 -2.56 7.74 2.84
CA THR A 20 -1.33 8.30 2.26
C THR A 20 -1.44 9.82 2.07
N LEU A 21 -2.63 10.34 1.75
CA LEU A 21 -2.89 11.79 1.71
C LEU A 21 -2.90 12.48 3.08
N GLN A 22 -3.18 11.78 4.19
CA GLN A 22 -2.94 12.38 5.51
C GLN A 22 -1.46 12.38 5.82
N PHE A 23 -0.77 11.24 5.65
CA PHE A 23 0.67 11.11 5.87
C PHE A 23 1.46 12.16 5.09
N ALA A 24 1.11 12.39 3.81
CA ALA A 24 1.69 13.43 2.97
C ALA A 24 1.67 14.83 3.59
N LYS A 25 0.59 15.20 4.31
CA LYS A 25 0.47 16.54 4.93
C LYS A 25 1.48 16.78 6.03
N HIS A 26 1.89 15.73 6.74
CA HIS A 26 2.96 15.82 7.75
C HIS A 26 4.34 16.05 7.10
N LEU A 27 4.52 15.68 5.83
CA LEU A 27 5.78 15.83 5.09
C LEU A 27 5.87 17.11 4.24
N ILE A 28 4.80 17.89 4.06
CA ILE A 28 4.78 19.12 3.23
C ILE A 28 5.89 20.11 3.60
N ARG A 29 6.20 20.26 4.90
CA ARG A 29 7.26 21.17 5.38
C ARG A 29 8.68 20.63 5.25
N ILE A 30 8.83 19.34 4.96
CA ILE A 30 10.13 18.67 4.80
C ILE A 30 10.49 18.64 3.31
N GLY A 31 9.55 18.21 2.47
CA GLY A 31 9.69 18.06 1.03
C GLY A 31 9.02 16.77 0.57
N VAL A 32 7.93 16.86 -0.19
CA VAL A 32 7.14 15.68 -0.57
C VAL A 32 6.43 15.86 -1.92
N THR A 33 6.40 14.80 -2.72
CA THR A 33 5.60 14.67 -3.94
C THR A 33 4.71 13.43 -3.83
N PHE A 34 3.40 13.58 -4.07
CA PHE A 34 2.47 12.45 -4.15
C PHE A 34 2.26 12.06 -5.61
N ILE A 35 2.60 10.82 -5.98
CA ILE A 35 2.41 10.28 -7.33
C ILE A 35 1.25 9.27 -7.32
N ASN A 36 0.32 9.41 -8.27
CA ASN A 36 -0.78 8.47 -8.48
C ASN A 36 -1.32 8.57 -9.91
N CYS A 37 -2.13 7.60 -10.36
CA CYS A 37 -2.65 7.63 -11.71
C CYS A 37 -3.78 8.67 -11.90
N ILE A 38 -4.07 9.01 -13.16
CA ILE A 38 -5.15 9.94 -13.53
C ILE A 38 -6.52 9.37 -13.13
N SER A 39 -6.76 8.08 -13.31
CA SER A 39 -8.01 7.42 -12.92
C SER A 39 -8.29 7.53 -11.40
N ALA A 40 -7.24 7.42 -10.57
CA ALA A 40 -7.31 7.66 -9.13
C ALA A 40 -7.55 9.14 -8.81
N ARG A 41 -6.94 10.08 -9.56
CA ARG A 41 -7.17 11.53 -9.40
C ARG A 41 -8.65 11.89 -9.61
N SER A 42 -9.28 11.34 -10.63
CA SER A 42 -10.71 11.54 -10.92
C SER A 42 -11.64 11.06 -9.79
N ARG A 43 -11.15 10.18 -8.91
CA ARG A 43 -11.87 9.65 -7.74
C ARG A 43 -11.57 10.41 -6.43
N MET A 44 -10.68 11.40 -6.43
CA MET A 44 -10.38 12.22 -5.26
C MET A 44 -11.37 13.39 -5.12
N THR A 45 -12.14 13.43 -4.02
CA THR A 45 -13.11 14.50 -3.74
C THR A 45 -12.49 15.89 -3.52
N LYS A 46 -11.16 15.96 -3.33
CA LYS A 46 -10.36 17.18 -3.30
C LYS A 46 -9.04 16.93 -4.02
N VAL A 47 -8.70 17.75 -5.02
CA VAL A 47 -7.41 17.64 -5.73
C VAL A 47 -6.26 17.95 -4.76
N PRO A 48 -5.21 17.11 -4.62
CA PRO A 48 -4.18 17.29 -3.59
C PRO A 48 -3.42 18.62 -3.70
N THR A 49 -3.21 19.11 -4.92
CA THR A 49 -2.57 20.40 -5.22
C THR A 49 -3.24 21.58 -4.50
N ALA A 50 -4.57 21.51 -4.28
CA ALA A 50 -5.32 22.54 -3.55
C ALA A 50 -5.07 22.55 -2.03
N GLN A 51 -4.26 21.62 -1.50
CA GLN A 51 -3.76 21.63 -0.12
C GLN A 51 -2.26 21.97 -0.03
N GLY A 52 -1.63 22.43 -1.12
CA GLY A 52 -0.18 22.70 -1.17
C GLY A 52 0.69 21.44 -1.24
N LEU A 53 0.10 20.28 -1.53
CA LEU A 53 0.80 19.01 -1.77
C LEU A 53 1.08 18.87 -3.29
N PRO A 54 2.36 18.85 -3.72
CA PRO A 54 2.71 18.53 -5.10
C PRO A 54 2.11 17.18 -5.51
N PHE A 55 1.41 17.18 -6.65
CA PHE A 55 0.77 15.99 -7.19
C PHE A 55 1.27 15.70 -8.59
N LEU A 56 1.80 14.50 -8.80
CA LEU A 56 2.28 14.00 -10.08
C LEU A 56 1.29 12.95 -10.62
N PRO A 57 0.44 13.32 -11.60
CA PRO A 57 -0.38 12.35 -12.32
C PRO A 57 0.47 11.53 -13.29
N PHE A 58 0.18 10.24 -13.43
CA PHE A 58 0.61 9.42 -14.57
C PHE A 58 -0.58 8.66 -15.17
N SER A 59 -0.45 8.18 -16.41
CA SER A 59 -1.49 7.34 -17.03
C SER A 59 -1.35 5.90 -16.53
N ASP A 60 -2.43 5.25 -16.09
CA ASP A 60 -2.43 3.78 -15.85
C ASP A 60 -2.90 2.98 -17.09
N GLY A 61 -3.16 3.66 -18.20
CA GLY A 61 -3.78 3.09 -19.41
C GLY A 61 -5.30 3.06 -19.36
N TYR A 62 -5.90 3.38 -18.21
CA TYR A 62 -7.34 3.30 -17.91
C TYR A 62 -7.80 4.62 -17.28
N ASP A 63 -7.40 5.74 -17.87
CA ASP A 63 -7.52 7.08 -17.26
C ASP A 63 -8.99 7.53 -17.04
N ASP A 64 -9.93 7.00 -17.83
CA ASP A 64 -11.39 7.15 -17.67
C ASP A 64 -11.99 6.23 -16.56
N GLY A 65 -11.20 5.30 -16.03
CA GLY A 65 -11.53 4.39 -14.94
C GLY A 65 -11.80 2.94 -15.37
N PHE A 66 -11.23 1.99 -14.62
CA PHE A 66 -11.43 0.54 -14.79
C PHE A 66 -12.91 0.12 -14.63
N GLN A 67 -13.39 -0.73 -15.54
CA GLN A 67 -14.76 -1.21 -15.62
C GLN A 67 -14.88 -2.70 -15.28
N LEU A 68 -16.07 -3.15 -14.87
CA LEU A 68 -16.35 -4.57 -14.52
C LEU A 68 -16.15 -5.59 -15.66
N ARG A 69 -15.88 -5.13 -16.88
CA ARG A 69 -15.68 -5.96 -18.08
C ARG A 69 -14.21 -6.07 -18.49
N ASP A 70 -13.34 -5.30 -17.84
CA ASP A 70 -11.96 -5.13 -18.25
C ASP A 70 -11.10 -6.29 -17.72
N ASP A 71 -10.08 -6.65 -18.48
CA ASP A 71 -9.08 -7.62 -18.06
C ASP A 71 -8.26 -7.05 -16.90
N ILE A 72 -8.40 -7.65 -15.71
CA ILE A 72 -7.74 -7.21 -14.49
C ILE A 72 -6.23 -7.50 -14.49
N ASP A 73 -5.79 -8.56 -15.16
CA ASP A 73 -4.37 -8.91 -15.26
C ASP A 73 -3.68 -7.97 -16.26
N HIS A 74 -4.38 -7.56 -17.34
CA HIS A 74 -3.93 -6.49 -18.23
C HIS A 74 -3.86 -5.13 -17.50
N TYR A 75 -4.90 -4.77 -16.74
CA TYR A 75 -4.91 -3.53 -15.93
C TYR A 75 -3.72 -3.46 -14.96
N LEU A 76 -3.50 -4.53 -14.18
CA LEU A 76 -2.39 -4.59 -13.22
C LEU A 76 -1.02 -4.55 -13.93
N SER A 77 -0.91 -5.13 -15.13
CA SER A 77 0.30 -5.08 -15.96
C SER A 77 0.61 -3.66 -16.46
N GLU A 78 -0.36 -2.96 -17.04
CA GLU A 78 -0.19 -1.58 -17.53
C GLU A 78 0.05 -0.58 -16.39
N LEU A 79 -0.68 -0.72 -15.27
CA LEU A 79 -0.44 0.05 -14.04
C LEU A 79 1.00 -0.15 -13.52
N ARG A 80 1.50 -1.40 -13.50
CA ARG A 80 2.88 -1.72 -13.08
C ARG A 80 3.91 -1.12 -14.04
N ARG A 81 3.69 -1.24 -15.35
CA ARG A 81 4.62 -0.76 -16.38
C ARG A 81 4.71 0.77 -16.37
N ARG A 82 3.58 1.46 -16.52
CA ARG A 82 3.50 2.92 -16.59
C ARG A 82 3.86 3.59 -15.27
N GLY A 83 3.53 2.95 -14.14
CA GLY A 83 3.97 3.41 -12.82
C GLY A 83 5.49 3.38 -12.66
N LYS A 84 6.16 2.32 -13.13
CA LYS A 84 7.64 2.25 -13.13
C LYS A 84 8.27 3.30 -14.06
N GLU A 85 7.70 3.49 -15.25
CA GLU A 85 8.14 4.52 -16.22
C GLU A 85 8.05 5.93 -15.59
N ALA A 86 6.87 6.33 -15.10
CA ALA A 86 6.66 7.65 -14.51
C ALA A 86 7.50 7.92 -13.24
N ILE A 87 7.73 6.89 -12.41
CA ILE A 87 8.65 7.01 -11.26
C ILE A 87 10.09 7.22 -11.75
N SER A 88 10.56 6.42 -12.71
CA SER A 88 11.93 6.52 -13.24
C SER A 88 12.20 7.88 -13.90
N GLU A 89 11.25 8.37 -14.70
CA GLU A 89 11.30 9.70 -15.32
C GLU A 89 11.34 10.81 -14.26
N PHE A 90 10.51 10.73 -13.22
CA PHE A 90 10.49 11.73 -12.15
C PHE A 90 11.75 11.71 -11.27
N LEU A 91 12.28 10.54 -10.92
CA LEU A 91 13.56 10.44 -10.20
C LEU A 91 14.67 11.12 -11.00
N THR A 92 14.70 10.87 -12.32
CA THR A 92 15.67 11.47 -13.25
C THR A 92 15.50 12.98 -13.37
N SER A 93 14.27 13.50 -13.49
CA SER A 93 14.05 14.95 -13.57
C SER A 93 14.33 15.67 -12.25
N SER A 94 13.97 15.05 -11.12
CA SER A 94 14.14 15.64 -9.79
C SER A 94 15.62 15.70 -9.36
N GLU A 95 16.44 14.74 -9.76
CA GLU A 95 17.91 14.80 -9.66
C GLU A 95 18.47 15.97 -10.52
N ASN A 96 18.09 16.06 -11.79
CA ASN A 96 18.53 17.11 -12.71
C ASN A 96 18.09 18.54 -12.27
N GLU A 97 16.98 18.66 -11.55
CA GLU A 97 16.52 19.91 -10.91
C GLU A 97 17.28 20.26 -9.61
N GLY A 98 18.20 19.42 -9.13
CA GLY A 98 18.90 19.60 -7.87
C GLY A 98 18.03 19.35 -6.62
N LYS A 99 16.95 18.58 -6.76
CA LYS A 99 15.98 18.23 -5.70
C LYS A 99 15.82 16.71 -5.55
N PRO A 100 16.92 15.94 -5.49
CA PRO A 100 16.88 14.48 -5.59
C PRO A 100 15.94 13.85 -4.55
N VAL A 101 15.14 12.87 -4.97
CA VAL A 101 14.27 12.11 -4.07
C VAL A 101 15.14 11.27 -3.14
N THR A 102 15.11 11.56 -1.85
CA THR A 102 15.94 10.88 -0.83
C THR A 102 15.24 9.68 -0.20
N CYS A 103 13.94 9.51 -0.41
CA CYS A 103 13.15 8.40 0.12
C CYS A 103 11.90 8.18 -0.74
N ILE A 104 11.58 6.91 -1.04
CA ILE A 104 10.30 6.52 -1.62
C ILE A 104 9.53 5.76 -0.54
N VAL A 105 8.26 6.13 -0.32
CA VAL A 105 7.34 5.40 0.55
C VAL A 105 6.13 5.00 -0.29
N TYR A 106 5.87 3.71 -0.39
CA TYR A 106 4.76 3.17 -1.17
C TYR A 106 3.74 2.48 -0.26
N SER A 107 2.45 2.61 -0.58
CA SER A 107 1.41 1.87 0.15
C SER A 107 1.53 0.38 -0.13
N LEU A 108 1.61 -0.43 0.92
CA LEU A 108 1.58 -1.89 0.82
C LEU A 108 0.22 -2.38 0.29
N PHE A 109 0.20 -2.76 -0.99
CA PHE A 109 -0.71 -3.73 -1.61
C PHE A 109 -0.20 -4.04 -3.04
N ASN A 110 1.01 -4.62 -3.15
CA ASN A 110 1.72 -4.75 -4.43
C ASN A 110 2.64 -6.01 -4.55
N HIS A 111 2.21 -6.94 -5.41
CA HIS A 111 2.94 -7.99 -6.17
C HIS A 111 3.19 -9.43 -5.59
N TRP A 112 3.52 -10.36 -6.52
CA TRP A 112 3.59 -11.86 -6.65
C TRP A 112 4.27 -12.86 -5.63
N ALA A 113 3.58 -13.94 -5.18
CA ALA A 113 4.03 -15.38 -5.26
C ALA A 113 3.98 -16.34 -4.02
N THR A 114 2.99 -17.25 -4.03
CA THR A 114 3.13 -18.72 -3.88
C THR A 114 3.10 -19.52 -2.55
N GLU A 115 2.23 -20.54 -2.60
CA GLU A 115 2.34 -21.93 -2.08
C GLU A 115 2.25 -22.24 -0.57
N VAL A 116 1.00 -22.52 -0.14
CA VAL A 116 0.69 -23.57 0.85
C VAL A 116 -0.49 -24.40 0.33
N GLU A 117 -0.41 -25.74 0.34
CA GLU A 117 -1.55 -26.59 -0.05
C GLU A 117 -2.75 -26.43 0.91
N PRO A 118 -3.96 -26.15 0.41
CA PRO A 118 -5.18 -26.34 1.19
C PRO A 118 -5.56 -27.82 1.21
N GLN A 119 -4.84 -28.62 2.00
CA GLN A 119 -5.26 -29.97 2.43
C GLN A 119 -6.49 -29.84 3.34
N ALA A 120 -7.65 -29.71 2.71
CA ALA A 120 -8.93 -29.35 3.31
C ALA A 120 -10.08 -30.21 2.77
N GLU A 121 -10.10 -31.49 3.15
CA GLU A 121 -11.34 -32.28 3.09
C GLU A 121 -12.39 -31.66 4.04
N GLU A 122 -13.54 -31.26 3.50
CA GLU A 122 -14.57 -30.53 4.25
C GLU A 122 -15.31 -31.40 5.28
N THR A 123 -14.77 -31.55 6.49
CA THR A 123 -15.43 -32.32 7.57
C THR A 123 -15.46 -31.69 8.96
N ASN A 124 -14.74 -30.59 9.24
CA ASN A 124 -14.69 -30.03 10.61
C ASN A 124 -14.64 -28.48 10.70
N PRO A 125 -15.77 -27.80 11.02
CA PRO A 125 -15.86 -26.33 11.11
C PRO A 125 -15.25 -25.74 12.40
N LYS A 126 -14.40 -26.48 13.12
CA LYS A 126 -13.71 -26.04 14.35
C LYS A 126 -12.19 -25.89 14.21
N ARG A 127 -11.63 -25.93 13.00
CA ARG A 127 -10.21 -25.65 12.79
C ARG A 127 -9.91 -24.20 13.18
N SER A 128 -8.94 -24.02 14.07
CA SER A 128 -8.49 -22.73 14.56
C SER A 128 -7.00 -22.58 14.32
N ILE A 129 -6.55 -21.33 14.17
CA ILE A 129 -5.20 -20.94 13.80
C ILE A 129 -4.67 -19.98 14.86
N LYS A 130 -3.50 -20.28 15.42
CA LYS A 130 -2.76 -19.36 16.27
C LYS A 130 -1.65 -18.72 15.43
N LEU A 131 -1.64 -17.40 15.37
CA LEU A 131 -0.57 -16.62 14.77
C LEU A 131 0.23 -15.90 15.88
N PRO A 132 1.50 -15.52 15.64
CA PRO A 132 2.23 -14.64 16.54
C PRO A 132 1.49 -13.30 16.74
N GLY A 133 1.52 -12.77 17.96
CA GLY A 133 0.91 -11.47 18.30
C GLY A 133 -0.61 -11.35 18.15
N LEU A 134 -1.34 -12.47 17.97
CA LEU A 134 -2.79 -12.49 17.76
C LEU A 134 -3.51 -13.54 18.63
N PRO A 135 -4.79 -13.33 18.96
CA PRO A 135 -5.63 -14.34 19.60
C PRO A 135 -5.88 -15.54 18.68
N LEU A 136 -6.44 -16.62 19.23
CA LEU A 136 -6.79 -17.82 18.47
C LEU A 136 -7.94 -17.53 17.48
N LEU A 137 -7.66 -17.56 16.18
CA LEU A 137 -8.61 -17.26 15.11
C LEU A 137 -9.34 -18.53 14.63
N ALA A 138 -10.61 -18.42 14.26
CA ALA A 138 -11.31 -19.44 13.47
C ALA A 138 -11.20 -19.13 11.97
N THR A 139 -11.48 -20.12 11.10
CA THR A 139 -11.40 -19.97 9.63
C THR A 139 -12.22 -18.79 9.07
N ARG A 140 -13.33 -18.42 9.72
CA ARG A 140 -14.20 -17.28 9.35
C ARG A 140 -13.63 -15.90 9.74
N ASP A 141 -12.62 -15.87 10.60
CA ASP A 141 -11.97 -14.63 11.06
C ASP A 141 -10.75 -14.29 10.18
N LEU A 142 -10.41 -15.17 9.22
CA LEU A 142 -9.38 -14.97 8.20
C LEU A 142 -9.92 -14.12 7.03
N PRO A 143 -9.04 -13.41 6.29
CA PRO A 143 -9.42 -12.78 5.02
C PRO A 143 -9.96 -13.80 4.02
N SER A 144 -10.98 -13.42 3.25
CA SER A 144 -11.66 -14.32 2.31
C SER A 144 -10.74 -14.96 1.26
N PHE A 145 -9.64 -14.28 0.89
CA PHE A 145 -8.64 -14.80 -0.05
C PHE A 145 -7.77 -15.93 0.50
N VAL A 146 -7.76 -16.16 1.82
CA VAL A 146 -7.10 -17.29 2.49
C VAL A 146 -8.00 -18.54 2.51
N THR A 147 -9.29 -18.39 2.20
CA THR A 147 -10.27 -19.50 2.22
C THR A 147 -10.32 -20.22 0.87
N ALA A 148 -10.75 -21.49 0.87
CA ALA A 148 -10.91 -22.28 -0.36
C ALA A 148 -11.94 -21.70 -1.36
N LEU A 149 -12.77 -20.75 -0.92
CA LEU A 149 -13.75 -20.03 -1.75
C LEU A 149 -13.18 -18.72 -2.34
N ASN A 150 -11.85 -18.57 -2.42
CA ASN A 150 -11.22 -17.35 -2.93
C ASN A 150 -11.59 -17.04 -4.39
N VAL A 151 -12.44 -16.03 -4.59
CA VAL A 151 -12.78 -15.47 -5.90
C VAL A 151 -11.70 -14.55 -6.49
N TYR A 152 -10.79 -14.04 -5.66
CA TYR A 152 -9.70 -13.13 -6.03
C TYR A 152 -8.43 -13.92 -6.38
N ARG A 153 -8.42 -14.56 -7.56
CA ARG A 153 -7.27 -15.38 -8.01
C ARG A 153 -5.93 -14.62 -8.07
N TRP A 154 -5.98 -13.32 -8.34
CA TRP A 154 -4.82 -12.42 -8.33
C TRP A 154 -4.32 -12.06 -6.91
N GLY A 155 -5.18 -12.19 -5.89
CA GLY A 155 -4.95 -11.67 -4.53
C GLY A 155 -3.78 -12.33 -3.78
N PRO A 156 -3.76 -13.66 -3.61
CA PRO A 156 -2.65 -14.36 -2.94
C PRO A 156 -1.31 -14.15 -3.63
N SER A 157 -1.29 -14.06 -4.97
CA SER A 157 -0.11 -13.63 -5.70
C SER A 157 0.31 -12.23 -5.25
N LEU A 158 -0.57 -11.22 -5.36
CA LEU A 158 -0.29 -9.80 -5.06
C LEU A 158 0.15 -9.50 -3.61
N ILE A 159 0.16 -10.49 -2.72
CA ILE A 159 0.59 -10.33 -1.33
C ILE A 159 2.06 -10.75 -1.12
N GLN A 160 2.61 -11.71 -1.87
CA GLN A 160 3.86 -12.36 -1.45
C GLN A 160 5.16 -11.83 -2.08
N GLU A 161 5.21 -11.16 -3.25
CA GLU A 161 6.46 -10.48 -3.71
C GLU A 161 6.71 -9.30 -2.78
N GLN A 162 5.63 -8.76 -2.19
CA GLN A 162 5.71 -7.80 -1.10
C GLN A 162 6.39 -8.41 0.14
N MET A 163 6.13 -9.67 0.47
CA MET A 163 6.80 -10.36 1.59
C MET A 163 8.23 -10.77 1.23
N ASP A 164 8.46 -11.25 0.01
CA ASP A 164 9.75 -11.71 -0.49
C ASP A 164 10.71 -10.52 -0.67
N ILE A 165 10.26 -9.41 -1.26
CA ILE A 165 11.02 -8.13 -1.30
C ILE A 165 11.29 -7.62 0.12
N LEU A 166 10.31 -7.68 1.03
CA LEU A 166 10.53 -7.29 2.43
C LEU A 166 11.49 -8.23 3.17
N ALA A 167 11.65 -9.49 2.73
CA ALA A 167 12.58 -10.46 3.30
C ALA A 167 14.01 -10.33 2.71
N ASP A 168 14.13 -9.95 1.43
CA ASP A 168 15.41 -9.62 0.78
C ASP A 168 15.96 -8.25 1.25
N GLU A 169 15.08 -7.31 1.60
CA GLU A 169 15.46 -6.02 2.20
C GLU A 169 16.15 -6.22 3.55
N SER A 170 17.34 -5.65 3.72
CA SER A 170 18.19 -5.94 4.90
C SER A 170 17.74 -5.24 6.20
N ASN A 171 16.82 -4.27 6.12
CA ASN A 171 16.23 -3.57 7.27
C ASN A 171 14.96 -2.79 6.84
N PRO A 172 13.86 -3.48 6.48
CA PRO A 172 12.64 -2.83 6.01
C PRO A 172 11.96 -2.05 7.14
N LYS A 173 11.62 -0.79 6.87
CA LYS A 173 10.80 0.04 7.77
C LYS A 173 9.36 0.06 7.27
N ILE A 174 8.50 -0.71 7.93
CA ILE A 174 7.11 -0.89 7.56
C ILE A 174 6.27 0.13 8.34
N LEU A 175 5.67 1.10 7.63
CA LEU A 175 4.79 2.08 8.24
C LEU A 175 3.35 1.58 8.25
N VAL A 176 2.79 1.34 9.43
CA VAL A 176 1.45 0.77 9.62
C VAL A 176 0.48 1.87 10.04
N ASN A 177 -0.71 1.93 9.43
CA ASN A 177 -1.76 2.89 9.79
C ASN A 177 -2.52 2.45 11.05
N THR A 178 -1.78 2.36 12.16
CA THR A 178 -2.23 1.94 13.49
C THR A 178 -1.41 2.66 14.56
N PHE A 179 -1.69 2.40 15.84
CA PHE A 179 -0.93 2.95 16.97
C PHE A 179 -0.63 1.86 18.01
N ASP A 180 0.50 2.00 18.71
CA ASP A 180 1.05 0.96 19.60
C ASP A 180 0.04 0.48 20.65
N ALA A 181 -0.70 1.39 21.28
CA ALA A 181 -1.69 1.04 22.31
C ALA A 181 -2.92 0.26 21.80
N LEU A 182 -3.04 0.04 20.48
CA LEU A 182 -4.05 -0.86 19.87
C LEU A 182 -3.46 -2.21 19.48
N GLU A 183 -2.25 -2.23 18.89
CA GLU A 183 -1.70 -3.40 18.18
C GLU A 183 -0.26 -3.76 18.57
N GLN A 184 0.21 -3.39 19.78
CA GLN A 184 1.59 -3.64 20.24
C GLN A 184 2.05 -5.10 20.05
N GLU A 185 1.21 -6.09 20.36
CA GLU A 185 1.56 -7.50 20.16
C GLU A 185 1.75 -7.87 18.69
N ALA A 186 0.91 -7.33 17.79
CA ALA A 186 1.00 -7.57 16.35
C ALA A 186 2.17 -6.81 15.69
N LEU A 187 2.43 -5.57 16.11
CA LEU A 187 3.58 -4.77 15.67
C LEU A 187 4.94 -5.37 16.06
N ASN A 188 4.97 -6.20 17.10
CA ASN A 188 6.20 -6.91 17.54
C ASN A 188 6.16 -8.42 17.20
N ALA A 189 5.19 -8.87 16.40
CA ALA A 189 4.95 -10.29 16.12
C ALA A 189 5.95 -10.95 15.16
N ILE A 190 6.68 -10.14 14.39
CA ILE A 190 7.61 -10.60 13.34
C ILE A 190 8.97 -9.94 13.57
N GLU A 191 9.88 -10.65 14.24
CA GLU A 191 11.17 -10.14 14.72
C GLU A 191 12.05 -9.53 13.60
N ASN A 192 11.88 -9.97 12.36
CA ASN A 192 12.64 -9.50 11.19
C ASN A 192 12.15 -8.15 10.63
N PHE A 193 10.98 -7.64 11.04
CA PHE A 193 10.37 -6.44 10.44
C PHE A 193 10.24 -5.28 11.44
N ASN A 194 10.78 -4.12 11.09
CA ASN A 194 10.65 -2.90 11.86
C ASN A 194 9.29 -2.23 11.53
N MET A 195 8.22 -2.72 12.15
CA MET A 195 6.87 -2.17 12.02
C MET A 195 6.66 -0.98 12.95
N ILE A 196 6.22 0.15 12.39
CA ILE A 196 6.06 1.43 13.10
C ILE A 196 4.62 1.91 12.93
N GLY A 197 3.91 2.08 14.05
CA GLY A 197 2.60 2.73 14.06
C GLY A 197 2.71 4.22 13.73
N ILE A 198 2.03 4.65 12.66
CA ILE A 198 1.95 6.06 12.25
C ILE A 198 0.50 6.60 12.20
N GLY A 199 -0.45 5.85 12.75
CA GLY A 199 -1.88 6.14 12.74
C GLY A 199 -2.42 6.77 14.03
N PRO A 200 -3.74 7.04 14.06
CA PRO A 200 -4.68 6.89 12.96
C PRO A 200 -4.51 8.02 11.92
N LEU A 201 -4.26 7.66 10.65
CA LEU A 201 -4.14 8.61 9.53
C LEU A 201 -5.52 9.11 9.07
N ILE A 202 -6.25 9.76 9.97
CA ILE A 202 -7.56 10.37 9.73
C ILE A 202 -7.47 11.90 9.73
N PRO A 203 -8.33 12.62 8.98
CA PRO A 203 -8.37 14.08 9.04
C PRO A 203 -8.65 14.58 10.46
N SER A 204 -7.94 15.62 10.92
CA SER A 204 -8.06 16.17 12.27
C SER A 204 -9.45 16.71 12.64
N SER A 205 -10.33 16.93 11.66
CA SER A 205 -11.75 17.20 11.87
C SER A 205 -12.51 16.08 12.58
N PHE A 206 -11.99 14.85 12.59
CA PHE A 206 -12.55 13.68 13.28
C PHE A 206 -11.91 13.41 14.65
N LEU A 207 -11.00 14.27 15.12
CA LEU A 207 -10.34 14.16 16.44
C LEU A 207 -10.87 15.18 17.46
N ASN A 208 -11.75 16.09 17.04
CA ASN A 208 -12.27 17.21 17.84
C ASN A 208 -13.80 17.10 18.06
N SER A 209 -14.33 15.88 18.09
CA SER A 209 -15.77 15.55 18.15
C SER A 209 -16.10 14.64 19.33
#